data_AF-A0A2D6DZT0-F1
#
_entry.id   AF-A0A2D6DZT0-F1
#
_cell.length_a   1.000
_cell.length_b   1.000
_cell.length_c   1.000
_cell.angle_alpha   90.00
_cell.angle_beta   90.00
_cell.angle_gamma   90.00
#
_symmetry.space_group_name_H-M   'P 1'
#
loop_
_entity.id
_entity.type
_entity.pdbx_description
1 polymer ?
#
loop_
_entity_poly.entity_id
_entity_poly.type
_entity_poly.pdbx_seq_one_letter_code
_entity_poly.pdbx_strand_id
1 'polypeptide(L)'
;MSDAGAVGFRDDRGWLFSPEPLKLAPAEVSQLERLGHPLRMFQQGCDRIYRRSVKGTLPGWIAGLLDSGKPEWLVKAQQSDELRDVAPRVIRPDLLMTENGFALTELDAVPGGMGITGWLSQHYGAEGYRLVGGAAGMVEGFRSLMPSGGEVLISAESVDYRPEMEWLVKALNDSAEGPWGIASAEAFQESDSSEKLYRFFELFDWEAIPALPSLARCRNLTPPCKPHFEEKLWLALLWSPSLREVWDAEMRGSHLQRIKELVPYGWVVDPIPLPPHASLPRLDIHSWQQLGDFSQKQRRLVLKVSGFSELAWGSRGVVIGHDVSREEWVEALSAACEGFENQPHLLQEFREAKLLEHPYFDPVTGSRKMMRGRARLCPYYFVDEEGGIKLGGCLAAIVPADKKKIHGMRDAILTVCEVGE
;
A
#
# COMPACT_ATOMS: atom_id res chain seq x y z
N MET A 1 -22.80 8.33 13.57
CA MET A 1 -22.22 6.96 13.63
C MET A 1 -23.26 5.86 13.86
N SER A 2 -24.47 6.15 14.36
CA SER A 2 -25.54 5.13 14.51
C SER A 2 -25.97 4.48 13.18
N ASP A 3 -25.62 5.10 12.06
CA ASP A 3 -25.87 4.70 10.69
C ASP A 3 -24.74 3.86 10.06
N ALA A 4 -23.61 3.65 10.75
CA ALA A 4 -22.50 2.84 10.21
C ALA A 4 -22.91 1.40 9.85
N GLY A 5 -23.88 0.84 10.60
CA GLY A 5 -24.49 -0.44 10.27
C GLY A 5 -25.36 -0.41 9.02
N ALA A 6 -25.95 0.74 8.68
CA ALA A 6 -26.73 0.93 7.46
C ALA A 6 -25.85 1.08 6.20
N VAL A 7 -24.57 1.43 6.35
CA VAL A 7 -23.58 1.54 5.26
C VAL A 7 -22.81 0.22 5.07
N GLY A 8 -23.10 -0.83 5.84
CA GLY A 8 -22.48 -2.16 5.64
C GLY A 8 -21.03 -2.27 6.13
N PHE A 9 -20.46 -1.24 6.77
CA PHE A 9 -19.10 -1.29 7.36
C PHE A 9 -18.96 -2.22 8.57
N ARG A 10 -20.03 -2.92 8.95
CA ARG A 10 -20.14 -3.75 10.16
C ARG A 10 -20.23 -5.25 9.93
N ASP A 11 -20.49 -5.73 8.72
CA ASP A 11 -20.74 -7.17 8.55
C ASP A 11 -19.43 -7.97 8.77
N ASP A 12 -19.46 -8.76 9.85
CA ASP A 12 -18.48 -9.74 10.34
C ASP A 12 -17.05 -9.29 10.77
N ARG A 13 -16.70 -8.00 10.63
CA ARG A 13 -15.41 -7.43 11.08
C ARG A 13 -15.57 -6.10 11.81
N GLY A 14 -16.05 -6.18 13.05
CA GLY A 14 -16.23 -5.02 13.92
C GLY A 14 -14.91 -4.45 14.39
N TRP A 15 -14.44 -3.38 13.76
CA TRP A 15 -13.46 -2.45 14.30
C TRP A 15 -14.14 -1.52 15.33
N LEU A 16 -13.35 -0.84 16.14
CA LEU A 16 -13.83 0.02 17.23
C LEU A 16 -14.01 1.45 16.74
N PHE A 17 -15.16 2.06 17.06
CA PHE A 17 -15.41 3.47 16.79
C PHE A 17 -14.73 4.35 17.84
N SER A 18 -14.20 5.49 17.40
CA SER A 18 -13.72 6.54 18.29
C SER A 18 -14.74 7.68 18.41
N PRO A 19 -14.82 8.38 19.55
CA PRO A 19 -15.54 9.65 19.64
C PRO A 19 -14.84 10.81 18.91
N GLU A 20 -13.56 10.68 18.57
CA GLU A 20 -12.74 11.77 18.02
C GLU A 20 -11.71 11.27 16.98
N PRO A 21 -11.32 12.11 16.00
CA PRO A 21 -10.19 11.83 15.12
C PRO A 21 -8.86 11.68 15.88
N LEU A 22 -7.88 11.03 15.27
CA LEU A 22 -6.51 11.02 15.78
C LEU A 22 -5.86 12.39 15.53
N LYS A 23 -5.53 13.10 16.61
CA LYS A 23 -4.84 14.39 16.55
C LYS A 23 -3.38 14.22 16.15
N LEU A 24 -2.98 14.88 15.06
CA LEU A 24 -1.60 14.94 14.60
C LEU A 24 -0.98 16.31 14.91
N ALA A 25 0.30 16.34 15.25
CA ALA A 25 1.01 17.60 15.43
C ALA A 25 1.11 18.37 14.09
N PRO A 26 1.13 19.71 14.08
CA PRO A 26 1.26 20.49 12.84
C PRO A 26 2.46 20.09 11.97
N ALA A 27 3.57 19.70 12.59
CA ALA A 27 4.75 19.19 11.88
C ALA A 27 4.49 17.84 11.20
N GLU A 28 3.75 16.92 11.83
CA GLU A 28 3.36 15.63 11.26
C GLU A 28 2.42 15.83 10.05
N VAL A 29 1.42 16.71 10.18
CA VAL A 29 0.52 17.08 9.07
C VAL A 29 1.29 17.65 7.89
N SER A 30 2.17 18.62 8.15
CA SER A 30 2.98 19.26 7.12
C SER A 30 3.94 18.27 6.43
N GLN A 31 4.40 17.24 7.14
CA GLN A 31 5.17 16.15 6.55
C GLN A 31 4.32 15.28 5.62
N LEU A 32 3.08 14.98 5.98
CA LEU A 32 2.14 14.23 5.13
C LEU A 32 1.80 15.03 3.85
N GLU A 33 1.43 16.30 3.97
CA GLU A 33 1.08 17.14 2.82
C GLU A 33 2.20 17.20 1.77
N ARG A 34 3.46 17.24 2.21
CA ARG A 34 4.63 17.28 1.31
C ARG A 34 5.06 15.92 0.77
N LEU A 35 4.46 14.81 1.20
CA LEU A 35 4.92 13.47 0.87
C LEU A 35 4.40 12.96 -0.48
N GLY A 36 3.25 13.44 -0.94
CA GLY A 36 2.62 12.96 -2.19
C GLY A 36 3.53 13.08 -3.42
N HIS A 37 4.21 14.22 -3.58
CA HIS A 37 5.08 14.43 -4.74
C HIS A 37 6.33 13.53 -4.74
N PRO A 38 7.13 13.42 -3.66
CA PRO A 38 8.21 12.44 -3.58
C PRO A 38 7.76 11.00 -3.87
N LEU A 39 6.61 10.56 -3.35
CA LEU A 39 6.08 9.21 -3.60
C LEU A 39 5.73 8.99 -5.08
N ARG A 40 5.10 9.98 -5.72
CA ARG A 40 4.83 9.92 -7.16
C ARG A 40 6.12 9.85 -7.98
N MET A 41 7.13 10.64 -7.63
CA MET A 41 8.44 10.60 -8.29
C MET A 41 9.12 9.24 -8.11
N PHE A 42 8.96 8.61 -6.93
CA PHE A 42 9.45 7.27 -6.67
C PHE A 42 8.77 6.22 -7.57
N GLN A 43 7.43 6.19 -7.62
CA GLN A 43 6.70 5.28 -8.52
C GLN A 43 7.12 5.47 -9.99
N GLN A 44 7.21 6.71 -10.47
CA GLN A 44 7.66 6.96 -11.84
C GLN A 44 9.13 6.55 -12.06
N GLY A 45 9.99 6.69 -11.05
CA GLY A 45 11.36 6.19 -11.07
C GLY A 45 11.40 4.67 -11.20
N CYS A 46 10.60 3.94 -10.41
CA CYS A 46 10.45 2.48 -10.51
C CYS A 46 10.11 2.04 -11.94
N ASP A 47 9.12 2.67 -12.56
CA ASP A 47 8.70 2.36 -13.94
C ASP A 47 9.80 2.64 -14.97
N ARG A 48 10.49 3.79 -14.87
CA ARG A 48 11.61 4.11 -15.76
C ARG A 48 12.73 3.10 -15.62
N ILE A 49 13.09 2.71 -14.39
CA ILE A 49 14.12 1.70 -14.13
C ILE A 49 13.72 0.35 -14.72
N TYR A 50 12.49 -0.11 -14.47
CA TYR A 50 11.96 -1.35 -15.03
C TYR A 50 12.05 -1.36 -16.56
N ARG A 51 11.53 -0.32 -17.21
CA ARG A 51 11.54 -0.20 -18.68
C ARG A 51 12.95 -0.12 -19.26
N ARG A 52 13.86 0.58 -18.60
CA ARG A 52 15.26 0.65 -19.01
C ARG A 52 15.97 -0.69 -18.91
N SER A 53 15.64 -1.50 -17.89
CA SER A 53 16.09 -2.89 -17.75
C SER A 53 15.56 -3.76 -18.89
N VAL A 54 14.26 -3.68 -19.21
CA VAL A 54 13.64 -4.40 -20.33
C VAL A 54 14.30 -4.04 -21.67
N LYS A 55 14.62 -2.75 -21.88
CA LYS A 55 15.31 -2.27 -23.10
C LYS A 55 16.81 -2.60 -23.15
N GLY A 56 17.39 -3.17 -22.10
CA GLY A 56 18.82 -3.49 -22.02
C GLY A 56 19.74 -2.28 -21.78
N THR A 57 19.18 -1.12 -21.41
CA THR A 57 19.96 0.09 -21.03
C THR A 57 20.32 0.14 -19.54
N LEU A 58 19.72 -0.76 -18.76
CA LEU A 58 20.12 -1.15 -17.41
C LEU A 58 20.23 -2.69 -17.37
N PRO A 59 20.90 -3.28 -16.37
CA PRO A 59 21.04 -4.72 -16.26
C PRO A 59 19.68 -5.45 -16.25
N GLY A 60 19.53 -6.46 -17.12
CA GLY A 60 18.26 -7.17 -17.34
C GLY A 60 17.70 -7.92 -16.12
N TRP A 61 18.55 -8.21 -15.12
CA TRP A 61 18.13 -8.92 -13.90
C TRP A 61 17.07 -8.14 -13.11
N ILE A 62 17.01 -6.80 -13.23
CA ILE A 62 16.04 -5.99 -12.49
C ILE A 62 14.62 -6.31 -12.96
N ALA A 63 14.40 -6.28 -14.28
CA ALA A 63 13.13 -6.69 -14.88
C ALA A 63 12.88 -8.18 -14.65
N GLY A 64 13.89 -9.04 -14.81
CA GLY A 64 13.76 -10.48 -14.54
C GLY A 64 13.25 -10.78 -13.14
N LEU A 65 13.81 -10.12 -12.11
CA LEU A 65 13.37 -10.25 -10.72
C LEU A 65 11.94 -9.76 -10.51
N LEU A 66 11.58 -8.62 -11.10
CA LEU A 66 10.23 -8.05 -10.98
C LEU A 66 9.19 -8.81 -11.82
N ASP A 67 9.61 -9.56 -12.83
CA ASP A 67 8.76 -10.38 -13.70
C ASP A 67 8.56 -11.81 -13.15
N SER A 68 9.35 -12.23 -12.15
CA SER A 68 9.24 -13.54 -11.49
C SER A 68 7.80 -13.89 -11.07
N GLY A 69 7.39 -15.12 -11.37
CA GLY A 69 6.07 -15.66 -11.03
C GLY A 69 4.90 -15.17 -11.88
N LYS A 70 5.11 -14.25 -12.82
CA LYS A 70 4.02 -13.61 -13.59
C LYS A 70 3.80 -14.29 -14.94
N PRO A 71 2.55 -14.34 -15.44
CA PRO A 71 2.28 -14.95 -16.73
C PRO A 71 2.84 -14.09 -17.87
N GLU A 72 3.36 -14.76 -18.91
CA GLU A 72 4.07 -14.13 -20.03
C GLU A 72 3.24 -13.04 -20.73
N TRP A 73 1.92 -13.24 -20.85
CA TRP A 73 1.03 -12.27 -21.49
C TRP A 73 0.97 -10.95 -20.70
N LEU A 74 0.97 -11.00 -19.36
CA LEU A 74 0.93 -9.83 -18.48
C LEU A 74 2.28 -9.11 -18.50
N VAL A 75 3.38 -9.87 -18.49
CA VAL A 75 4.73 -9.33 -18.67
C VAL A 75 4.84 -8.58 -20.00
N LYS A 76 4.38 -9.17 -21.10
CA LYS A 76 4.32 -8.51 -22.41
C LYS A 76 3.41 -7.28 -22.41
N ALA A 77 2.29 -7.32 -21.68
CA ALA A 77 1.37 -6.19 -21.60
C ALA A 77 1.98 -4.98 -20.86
N GLN A 78 2.59 -5.17 -19.68
CA GLN A 78 3.21 -4.08 -18.93
C GLN A 78 4.39 -3.41 -19.67
N GLN A 79 5.08 -4.17 -20.53
CA GLN A 79 6.20 -3.68 -21.34
C GLN A 79 5.77 -2.87 -22.57
N SER A 80 4.48 -2.89 -22.90
CA SER A 80 3.91 -2.21 -24.06
C SER A 80 4.15 -0.69 -24.03
N ASP A 81 4.13 -0.07 -25.22
CA ASP A 81 4.35 1.36 -25.37
C ASP A 81 3.11 2.18 -24.97
N GLU A 82 1.93 1.59 -25.06
CA GLU A 82 0.66 2.14 -24.62
C GLU A 82 0.71 2.53 -23.13
N LEU A 83 1.39 1.71 -22.32
CA LEU A 83 1.51 1.88 -20.87
C LEU A 83 2.76 2.64 -20.40
N ARG A 84 3.49 3.29 -21.33
CA ARG A 84 4.81 3.89 -21.05
C ARG A 84 4.84 4.86 -19.89
N ASP A 85 3.86 5.76 -19.85
CA ASP A 85 3.79 6.83 -18.84
C ASP A 85 2.55 6.69 -17.96
N VAL A 86 1.96 5.49 -17.95
CA VAL A 86 0.78 5.17 -17.15
C VAL A 86 1.24 4.59 -15.80
N ALA A 87 0.79 5.23 -14.72
CA ALA A 87 1.10 4.86 -13.34
C ALA A 87 -0.18 4.95 -12.48
N PRO A 88 -0.21 4.28 -11.31
CA PRO A 88 -1.31 4.42 -10.36
C PRO A 88 -1.63 5.88 -10.06
N ARG A 89 -2.93 6.19 -10.01
CA ARG A 89 -3.42 7.55 -9.73
C ARG A 89 -3.92 7.75 -8.30
N VAL A 90 -3.98 6.67 -7.52
CA VAL A 90 -4.11 6.72 -6.06
C VAL A 90 -2.82 6.19 -5.47
N ILE A 91 -2.24 6.94 -4.55
CA ILE A 91 -1.02 6.58 -3.85
C ILE A 91 -1.37 6.47 -2.37
N ARG A 92 -1.26 5.27 -1.79
CA ARG A 92 -1.47 5.04 -0.36
C ARG A 92 -0.25 4.38 0.27
N PRO A 93 0.66 5.14 0.90
CA PRO A 93 1.68 4.55 1.75
C PRO A 93 1.05 4.11 3.08
N ASP A 94 1.46 2.95 3.57
CA ASP A 94 1.16 2.52 4.93
C ASP A 94 2.32 2.97 5.84
N LEU A 95 2.04 3.91 6.75
CA LEU A 95 3.05 4.60 7.56
C LEU A 95 2.91 4.26 9.04
N LEU A 96 3.94 3.66 9.63
CA LEU A 96 4.06 3.54 11.09
C LEU A 96 4.43 4.89 11.69
N MET A 97 3.71 5.31 12.72
CA MET A 97 4.12 6.46 13.54
C MET A 97 5.24 6.02 14.48
N THR A 98 6.45 6.53 14.34
CA THR A 98 7.60 6.20 15.20
C THR A 98 8.00 7.41 16.06
N GLU A 99 8.92 7.21 17.01
CA GLU A 99 9.49 8.32 17.81
C GLU A 99 10.21 9.38 16.93
N ASN A 100 10.74 8.97 15.78
CA ASN A 100 11.57 9.81 14.91
C ASN A 100 10.86 10.21 13.59
N GLY A 101 9.53 10.15 13.55
CA GLY A 101 8.74 10.42 12.35
C GLY A 101 8.07 9.17 11.79
N PHE A 102 7.88 9.10 10.46
CA PHE A 102 7.17 8.00 9.82
C PHE A 102 8.11 6.94 9.26
N ALA A 103 7.68 5.67 9.30
CA ALA A 103 8.33 4.57 8.58
C ALA A 103 7.33 3.88 7.64
N LEU A 104 7.65 3.79 6.35
CA LEU A 104 6.81 3.14 5.35
C LEU A 104 6.97 1.62 5.42
N THR A 105 5.85 0.93 5.55
CA THR A 105 5.82 -0.54 5.54
C THR A 105 5.46 -1.11 4.18
N GLU A 106 4.67 -0.37 3.41
CA GLU A 106 4.11 -0.77 2.12
C GLU A 106 3.65 0.47 1.32
N LEU A 107 3.62 0.34 0.00
CA LEU A 107 2.97 1.26 -0.91
C LEU A 107 1.91 0.47 -1.67
N ASP A 108 0.65 0.70 -1.34
CA ASP A 108 -0.47 -0.08 -1.90
C ASP A 108 -0.82 0.43 -3.30
N ALA A 109 -0.91 -0.49 -4.26
CA ALA A 109 -1.27 -0.19 -5.64
C ALA A 109 -2.79 -0.15 -5.86
N VAL A 110 -3.56 -0.92 -5.08
CA VAL A 110 -5.02 -1.05 -5.16
C VAL A 110 -5.63 -0.77 -3.78
N PRO A 111 -5.56 0.49 -3.31
CA PRO A 111 -5.78 0.76 -1.91
C PRO A 111 -7.25 0.69 -1.47
N GLY A 112 -7.59 -0.29 -0.62
CA GLY A 112 -8.81 -0.25 0.19
C GLY A 112 -8.84 0.89 1.23
N GLY A 113 -9.96 1.03 1.92
CA GLY A 113 -10.21 1.99 3.00
C GLY A 113 -10.67 3.38 2.53
N MET A 114 -10.83 3.61 1.23
CA MET A 114 -11.15 4.95 0.71
C MET A 114 -12.56 5.39 1.11
N GLY A 115 -13.54 4.51 1.00
CA GLY A 115 -14.94 4.84 1.31
C GLY A 115 -15.15 5.03 2.81
N ILE A 116 -14.61 4.14 3.66
CA ILE A 116 -14.68 4.32 5.12
C ILE A 116 -13.97 5.61 5.57
N THR A 117 -12.82 5.94 4.97
CA THR A 117 -12.11 7.21 5.26
C THR A 117 -12.96 8.41 4.88
N GLY A 118 -13.59 8.38 3.71
CA GLY A 118 -14.50 9.45 3.26
C GLY A 118 -15.72 9.59 4.18
N TRP A 119 -16.35 8.48 4.54
CA TRP A 119 -17.51 8.47 5.42
C TRP A 119 -17.18 9.01 6.80
N LEU A 120 -16.09 8.53 7.43
CA LEU A 120 -15.60 9.06 8.70
C LEU A 120 -15.28 10.56 8.59
N SER A 121 -14.67 10.98 7.48
CA SER A 121 -14.31 12.39 7.28
C SER A 121 -15.52 13.30 7.19
N GLN A 122 -16.58 12.89 6.50
CA GLN A 122 -17.83 13.66 6.47
C GLN A 122 -18.48 13.75 7.85
N HIS A 123 -18.49 12.63 8.60
CA HIS A 123 -19.09 12.58 9.93
C HIS A 123 -18.36 13.46 10.94
N TYR A 124 -17.05 13.29 11.09
CA TYR A 124 -16.29 14.15 12.00
C TYR A 124 -16.23 15.60 11.52
N GLY A 125 -16.19 15.84 10.21
CA GLY A 125 -16.25 17.20 9.67
C GLY A 125 -17.55 17.93 10.04
N ALA A 126 -18.69 17.23 10.02
CA ALA A 126 -19.98 17.79 10.44
C ALA A 126 -20.02 18.16 11.93
N GLU A 127 -19.25 17.46 12.76
CA GLU A 127 -19.07 17.76 14.19
C GLU A 127 -18.03 18.88 14.45
N GLY A 128 -17.48 19.48 13.39
CA GLY A 128 -16.58 20.65 13.49
C GLY A 128 -15.09 20.32 13.59
N TYR A 129 -14.69 19.05 13.46
CA TYR A 129 -13.27 18.68 13.48
C TYR A 129 -12.54 19.15 12.21
N ARG A 130 -11.29 19.63 12.37
CA ARG A 130 -10.44 20.06 11.24
C ARG A 130 -9.63 18.90 10.71
N LEU A 131 -10.17 18.19 9.73
CA LEU A 131 -9.58 16.96 9.22
C LEU A 131 -8.43 17.18 8.23
N VAL A 132 -7.44 16.29 8.25
CA VAL A 132 -6.40 16.21 7.21
C VAL A 132 -7.07 15.88 5.88
N GLY A 133 -6.91 16.75 4.88
CA GLY A 133 -7.59 16.63 3.57
C GLY A 133 -9.02 17.19 3.51
N GLY A 134 -9.62 17.52 4.67
CA GLY A 134 -10.98 18.06 4.78
C GLY A 134 -12.09 17.01 4.66
N ALA A 135 -13.32 17.42 4.99
CA ALA A 135 -14.48 16.51 5.06
C ALA A 135 -14.86 15.88 3.70
N ALA A 136 -14.64 16.60 2.59
CA ALA A 136 -14.95 16.15 1.23
C ALA A 136 -13.72 15.64 0.46
N GLY A 137 -12.52 15.69 1.04
CA GLY A 137 -11.27 15.51 0.32
C GLY A 137 -11.11 14.14 -0.35
N MET A 138 -11.65 13.08 0.26
CA MET A 138 -11.66 11.73 -0.33
C MET A 138 -12.54 11.65 -1.58
N VAL A 139 -13.74 12.23 -1.52
CA VAL A 139 -14.70 12.22 -2.65
C VAL A 139 -14.20 13.12 -3.78
N GLU A 140 -13.74 14.34 -3.47
CA GLU A 140 -13.13 15.25 -4.45
C GLU A 140 -11.87 14.65 -5.08
N GLY A 141 -11.02 14.04 -4.26
CA GLY A 141 -9.78 13.40 -4.69
C GLY A 141 -10.06 12.25 -5.65
N PHE A 142 -10.96 11.33 -5.28
CA PHE A 142 -11.31 10.21 -6.17
C PHE A 142 -11.98 10.69 -7.47
N ARG A 143 -12.81 11.73 -7.41
CA ARG A 143 -13.39 12.33 -8.62
C ARG A 143 -12.33 12.87 -9.58
N SER A 144 -11.26 13.47 -9.06
CA SER A 144 -10.17 14.01 -9.89
C SER A 144 -9.48 12.95 -10.76
N LEU A 145 -9.66 11.67 -10.42
CA LEU A 145 -9.21 10.56 -11.26
C LEU A 145 -9.97 10.55 -12.60
N MET A 146 -11.29 10.71 -12.56
CA MET A 146 -12.16 10.60 -13.74
C MET A 146 -13.26 11.66 -13.65
N PRO A 147 -12.98 12.94 -13.97
CA PRO A 147 -13.91 14.04 -13.74
C PRO A 147 -15.25 13.90 -14.46
N SER A 148 -15.27 13.17 -15.58
CA SER A 148 -16.43 12.87 -16.41
C SER A 148 -17.29 11.70 -15.90
N GLY A 149 -16.92 11.06 -14.79
CA GLY A 149 -17.45 9.77 -14.38
C GLY A 149 -16.63 8.58 -14.91
N GLY A 150 -16.99 7.40 -14.45
CA GLY A 150 -16.30 6.14 -14.76
C GLY A 150 -16.88 4.97 -13.96
N GLU A 151 -16.31 3.79 -14.17
CA GLU A 151 -16.79 2.57 -13.53
C GLU A 151 -15.73 1.91 -12.66
N VAL A 152 -16.13 1.49 -11.46
CA VAL A 152 -15.28 0.75 -10.51
C VAL A 152 -15.51 -0.75 -10.69
N LEU A 153 -14.48 -1.48 -11.09
CA LEU A 153 -14.50 -2.94 -11.24
C LEU A 153 -14.05 -3.59 -9.93
N ILE A 154 -14.92 -4.36 -9.29
CA ILE A 154 -14.63 -5.03 -8.01
C ILE A 154 -14.63 -6.54 -8.21
N SER A 155 -13.56 -7.23 -7.78
CA SER A 155 -13.52 -8.71 -7.80
C SER A 155 -14.26 -9.33 -6.62
N ALA A 156 -14.56 -10.62 -6.73
CA ALA A 156 -15.09 -11.44 -5.66
C ALA A 156 -14.10 -11.57 -4.48
N GLU A 157 -12.80 -11.64 -4.73
CA GLU A 157 -11.77 -11.65 -3.67
C GLU A 157 -11.79 -10.33 -2.87
N SER A 158 -12.20 -9.23 -3.50
CA SER A 158 -12.35 -7.92 -2.88
C SER A 158 -13.77 -7.63 -2.38
N VAL A 159 -14.67 -8.62 -2.31
CA VAL A 159 -16.10 -8.43 -1.97
C VAL A 159 -16.32 -7.70 -0.64
N ASP A 160 -15.42 -7.94 0.30
CA ASP A 160 -15.41 -7.33 1.62
C ASP A 160 -15.31 -5.80 1.61
N TYR A 161 -14.75 -5.23 0.54
CA TYR A 161 -14.63 -3.79 0.32
C TYR A 161 -15.80 -3.21 -0.48
N ARG A 162 -16.70 -4.05 -1.01
CA ARG A 162 -17.84 -3.60 -1.79
C ARG A 162 -18.68 -2.54 -1.07
N PRO A 163 -19.01 -2.65 0.23
CA PRO A 163 -19.80 -1.62 0.91
C PRO A 163 -19.13 -0.23 0.90
N GLU A 164 -17.80 -0.17 1.01
CA GLU A 164 -17.09 1.13 0.98
C GLU A 164 -17.01 1.73 -0.41
N MET A 165 -16.90 0.89 -1.44
CA MET A 165 -16.93 1.36 -2.82
C MET A 165 -18.33 1.81 -3.21
N GLU A 166 -19.37 1.09 -2.80
CA GLU A 166 -20.78 1.49 -3.00
C GLU A 166 -21.07 2.84 -2.34
N TRP A 167 -20.61 3.02 -1.10
CA TRP A 167 -20.71 4.32 -0.44
C TRP A 167 -19.98 5.41 -1.20
N LEU A 168 -18.74 5.17 -1.65
CA LEU A 168 -17.94 6.15 -2.38
C LEU A 168 -18.59 6.55 -3.71
N VAL A 169 -19.06 5.58 -4.50
CA VAL A 169 -19.78 5.82 -5.76
C VAL A 169 -21.08 6.57 -5.53
N LYS A 170 -21.84 6.24 -4.49
CA LYS A 170 -23.02 7.02 -4.12
C LYS A 170 -22.64 8.47 -3.79
N ALA A 171 -21.62 8.69 -2.95
CA ALA A 171 -21.17 10.03 -2.58
C ALA A 171 -20.66 10.84 -3.79
N LEU A 172 -20.03 10.18 -4.77
CA LEU A 172 -19.59 10.79 -6.02
C LEU A 172 -20.78 11.27 -6.86
N ASN A 173 -21.81 10.44 -7.02
CA ASN A 173 -23.04 10.77 -7.76
C ASN A 173 -23.89 11.84 -7.05
N ASP A 174 -23.86 11.90 -5.72
CA ASP A 174 -24.62 12.90 -4.95
C ASP A 174 -24.01 14.32 -5.03
N SER A 175 -22.70 14.44 -5.30
CA SER A 175 -21.97 15.71 -5.13
C SER A 175 -21.55 16.42 -6.41
N ALA A 176 -21.68 15.81 -7.59
CA ALA A 176 -21.40 16.45 -8.88
C ALA A 176 -22.05 15.71 -10.06
N GLU A 177 -21.94 16.31 -11.26
CA GLU A 177 -22.29 15.65 -12.52
C GLU A 177 -21.19 14.69 -12.99
N GLY A 178 -21.58 13.62 -13.68
CA GLY A 178 -20.70 12.53 -14.16
C GLY A 178 -21.14 11.18 -13.61
N PRO A 179 -21.59 10.22 -14.44
CA PRO A 179 -22.12 8.95 -13.96
C PRO A 179 -21.00 8.06 -13.39
N TRP A 180 -21.14 7.66 -12.14
CA TRP A 180 -20.28 6.65 -11.51
C TRP A 180 -21.03 5.33 -11.34
N GLY A 181 -20.40 4.24 -11.77
CA GLY A 181 -20.91 2.87 -11.69
C GLY A 181 -20.00 1.93 -10.91
N ILE A 182 -20.55 0.76 -10.55
CA ILE A 182 -19.81 -0.38 -10.02
C ILE A 182 -20.19 -1.61 -10.85
N ALA A 183 -19.18 -2.36 -11.30
CA ALA A 183 -19.36 -3.63 -11.97
C ALA A 183 -18.52 -4.74 -11.31
N SER A 184 -18.90 -5.99 -11.54
CA SER A 184 -18.06 -7.15 -11.19
C SER A 184 -16.94 -7.27 -12.19
N ALA A 185 -15.71 -7.45 -11.70
CA ALA A 185 -14.53 -7.65 -12.55
C ALA A 185 -14.65 -8.95 -13.38
N GLU A 186 -15.23 -10.01 -12.81
CA GLU A 186 -15.41 -11.31 -13.44
C GLU A 186 -16.46 -11.31 -14.55
N ALA A 187 -17.50 -10.49 -14.40
CA ALA A 187 -18.61 -10.39 -15.34
C ALA A 187 -18.43 -9.29 -16.39
N PHE A 188 -17.41 -8.43 -16.25
CA PHE A 188 -17.20 -7.27 -17.11
C PHE A 188 -16.96 -7.67 -18.57
N GLN A 189 -17.71 -7.07 -19.50
CA GLN A 189 -17.48 -7.20 -20.93
C GLN A 189 -17.03 -5.87 -21.54
N GLU A 190 -16.15 -5.93 -22.54
CA GLU A 190 -15.56 -4.73 -23.16
C GLU A 190 -16.61 -3.78 -23.78
N SER A 191 -17.76 -4.32 -24.20
CA SER A 191 -18.89 -3.55 -24.73
C SER A 191 -19.62 -2.72 -23.68
N ASP A 192 -19.40 -2.97 -22.38
CA ASP A 192 -20.10 -2.30 -21.28
C ASP A 192 -19.41 -0.98 -20.88
N SER A 193 -18.34 -0.61 -21.59
CA SER A 193 -17.46 0.51 -21.26
C SER A 193 -18.13 1.88 -21.33
N SER A 194 -18.16 2.55 -20.17
CA SER A 194 -17.86 3.99 -20.09
C SER A 194 -16.34 4.16 -20.11
N GLU A 195 -15.81 5.12 -20.86
CA GLU A 195 -14.41 5.16 -21.34
C GLU A 195 -13.29 5.18 -20.27
N LYS A 196 -13.61 5.18 -18.96
CA LYS A 196 -12.64 5.23 -17.85
C LYS A 196 -12.98 4.24 -16.74
N LEU A 197 -11.99 3.46 -16.31
CA LEU A 197 -12.14 2.34 -15.39
C LEU A 197 -11.23 2.49 -14.17
N TYR A 198 -11.76 2.17 -13.00
CA TYR A 198 -10.98 1.96 -11.79
C TYR A 198 -10.99 0.48 -11.42
N ARG A 199 -9.84 -0.21 -11.42
CA ARG A 199 -9.79 -1.60 -10.91
C ARG A 199 -9.63 -1.61 -9.40
N PHE A 200 -10.46 -2.41 -8.74
CA PHE A 200 -10.37 -2.74 -7.33
C PHE A 200 -10.22 -4.27 -7.18
N PHE A 201 -9.07 -4.75 -7.65
CA PHE A 201 -8.57 -6.12 -7.53
C PHE A 201 -7.06 -6.15 -7.81
N GLU A 202 -6.36 -7.12 -7.24
CA GLU A 202 -4.91 -7.32 -7.40
C GLU A 202 -4.61 -8.10 -8.67
N LEU A 203 -3.42 -7.96 -9.27
CA LEU A 203 -3.13 -8.63 -10.54
C LEU A 203 -2.87 -10.14 -10.39
N PHE A 204 -2.64 -10.65 -9.18
CA PHE A 204 -2.57 -12.10 -8.96
C PHE A 204 -3.93 -12.79 -9.15
N ASP A 205 -5.05 -12.07 -9.05
CA ASP A 205 -6.41 -12.57 -9.29
C ASP A 205 -6.72 -12.78 -10.79
N TRP A 206 -5.73 -12.63 -11.67
CA TRP A 206 -5.93 -12.61 -13.12
C TRP A 206 -6.66 -13.85 -13.67
N GLU A 207 -6.49 -15.02 -13.05
CA GLU A 207 -7.18 -16.25 -13.46
C GLU A 207 -8.70 -16.16 -13.25
N ALA A 208 -9.14 -15.43 -12.24
CA ALA A 208 -10.54 -15.23 -11.92
C ALA A 208 -11.21 -14.15 -12.79
N ILE A 209 -10.44 -13.34 -13.53
CA ILE A 209 -10.93 -12.15 -14.24
C ILE A 209 -10.71 -12.32 -15.76
N PRO A 210 -11.69 -12.90 -16.49
CA PRO A 210 -11.55 -13.22 -17.92
C PRO A 210 -11.27 -12.01 -18.82
N ALA A 211 -11.73 -10.82 -18.43
CA ALA A 211 -11.52 -9.58 -19.17
C ALA A 211 -10.12 -8.97 -18.95
N LEU A 212 -9.32 -9.46 -17.99
CA LEU A 212 -8.04 -8.82 -17.67
C LEU A 212 -7.05 -8.83 -18.84
N PRO A 213 -6.91 -9.91 -19.65
CA PRO A 213 -6.05 -9.89 -20.82
C PRO A 213 -6.39 -8.81 -21.86
N SER A 214 -7.68 -8.48 -22.06
CA SER A 214 -8.07 -7.38 -22.97
C SER A 214 -7.85 -6.01 -22.34
N LEU A 215 -8.10 -5.89 -21.03
CA LEU A 215 -7.87 -4.66 -20.26
C LEU A 215 -6.38 -4.36 -20.00
N ALA A 216 -5.51 -5.35 -20.18
CA ALA A 216 -4.10 -5.29 -19.76
C ALA A 216 -3.30 -4.14 -20.37
N ARG A 217 -3.72 -3.60 -21.53
CA ARG A 217 -3.08 -2.46 -22.21
C ARG A 217 -3.94 -1.20 -22.20
N CYS A 218 -5.10 -1.22 -21.53
CA CYS A 218 -5.99 -0.09 -21.46
C CYS A 218 -5.36 1.07 -20.68
N ARG A 219 -5.18 2.22 -21.33
CA ARG A 219 -4.60 3.42 -20.72
C ARG A 219 -5.53 4.11 -19.73
N ASN A 220 -6.84 3.92 -19.90
CA ASN A 220 -7.86 4.54 -19.08
C ASN A 220 -8.26 3.67 -17.88
N LEU A 221 -7.50 2.60 -17.60
CA LEU A 221 -7.62 1.78 -16.40
C LEU A 221 -6.62 2.26 -15.33
N THR A 222 -7.11 2.65 -14.16
CA THR A 222 -6.26 2.98 -13.00
C THR A 222 -6.62 2.14 -11.78
N PRO A 223 -5.64 1.61 -11.03
CA PRO A 223 -4.22 1.48 -11.39
C PRO A 223 -4.02 0.64 -12.67
N PRO A 224 -2.94 0.87 -13.44
CA PRO A 224 -2.68 0.11 -14.67
C PRO A 224 -2.31 -1.35 -14.38
N CYS A 225 -2.45 -2.23 -15.38
CA CYS A 225 -2.00 -3.63 -15.32
C CYS A 225 -0.48 -3.77 -15.44
N LYS A 226 0.25 -3.19 -14.48
CA LYS A 226 1.71 -3.19 -14.39
C LYS A 226 2.11 -3.82 -13.06
N PRO A 227 2.29 -5.15 -13.00
CA PRO A 227 2.50 -5.88 -11.75
C PRO A 227 3.75 -5.43 -10.99
N HIS A 228 4.76 -4.86 -11.66
CA HIS A 228 5.89 -4.26 -10.95
C HIS A 228 5.48 -3.14 -9.98
N PHE A 229 4.31 -2.50 -10.10
CA PHE A 229 3.83 -1.53 -9.11
C PHE A 229 3.25 -2.16 -7.83
N GLU A 230 2.83 -3.42 -7.90
CA GLU A 230 2.35 -4.20 -6.75
C GLU A 230 3.51 -4.85 -5.97
N GLU A 231 4.74 -4.75 -6.48
CA GLU A 231 5.94 -5.36 -5.90
C GLU A 231 6.50 -4.57 -4.71
N LYS A 232 6.55 -5.22 -3.54
CA LYS A 232 7.26 -4.71 -2.35
C LYS A 232 8.79 -4.70 -2.54
N LEU A 233 9.31 -5.48 -3.49
CA LEU A 233 10.73 -5.52 -3.87
C LEU A 233 11.34 -4.14 -4.12
N TRP A 234 10.57 -3.16 -4.63
CA TRP A 234 11.06 -1.80 -4.82
C TRP A 234 11.61 -1.16 -3.54
N LEU A 235 11.07 -1.53 -2.37
CA LEU A 235 11.56 -1.04 -1.09
C LEU A 235 12.96 -1.57 -0.76
N ALA A 236 13.28 -2.80 -1.18
CA ALA A 236 14.62 -3.36 -1.06
C ALA A 236 15.56 -2.85 -2.16
N LEU A 237 15.08 -2.75 -3.41
CA LEU A 237 15.86 -2.26 -4.56
C LEU A 237 16.27 -0.79 -4.41
N LEU A 238 15.52 0.02 -3.65
CA LEU A 238 15.91 1.37 -3.24
C LEU A 238 17.29 1.40 -2.56
N TRP A 239 17.61 0.34 -1.81
CA TRP A 239 18.84 0.22 -1.02
C TRP A 239 19.94 -0.56 -1.71
N SER A 240 19.67 -1.14 -2.89
CA SER A 240 20.66 -1.91 -3.64
C SER A 240 21.87 -1.05 -4.01
N PRO A 241 23.11 -1.44 -3.63
CA PRO A 241 24.31 -0.72 -4.01
C PRO A 241 24.47 -0.56 -5.53
N SER A 242 24.06 -1.56 -6.31
CA SER A 242 24.14 -1.55 -7.77
C SER A 242 23.18 -0.57 -8.44
N LEU A 243 22.15 -0.10 -7.71
CA LEU A 243 21.16 0.85 -8.22
C LEU A 243 21.37 2.27 -7.69
N ARG A 244 22.41 2.54 -6.91
CA ARG A 244 22.65 3.86 -6.30
C ARG A 244 22.67 4.97 -7.34
N GLU A 245 23.58 4.88 -8.31
CA GLU A 245 23.73 5.89 -9.37
C GLU A 245 22.50 5.94 -10.28
N VAL A 246 21.82 4.81 -10.46
CA VAL A 246 20.56 4.74 -11.20
C VAL A 246 19.51 5.60 -10.50
N TRP A 247 19.30 5.42 -9.19
CA TRP A 247 18.35 6.23 -8.43
C TRP A 247 18.71 7.71 -8.42
N ASP A 248 20.00 8.05 -8.29
CA ASP A 248 20.48 9.43 -8.31
C ASP A 248 20.22 10.11 -9.67
N ALA A 249 20.22 9.34 -10.77
CA ALA A 249 19.86 9.84 -12.10
C ALA A 249 18.34 9.91 -12.34
N GLU A 250 17.58 8.98 -11.77
CA GLU A 250 16.13 8.85 -12.00
C GLU A 250 15.30 9.78 -11.12
N MET A 251 15.84 10.27 -10.00
CA MET A 251 15.13 11.10 -9.04
C MET A 251 15.96 12.28 -8.58
N ARG A 252 15.31 13.43 -8.36
CA ARG A 252 15.96 14.57 -7.69
C ARG A 252 16.46 14.15 -6.31
N GLY A 253 17.69 14.52 -5.96
CA GLY A 253 18.34 14.10 -4.73
C GLY A 253 17.53 14.36 -3.46
N SER A 254 16.83 15.50 -3.36
CA SER A 254 15.96 15.81 -2.22
C SER A 254 14.75 14.87 -2.10
N HIS A 255 14.15 14.47 -3.23
CA HIS A 255 13.05 13.51 -3.23
C HIS A 255 13.54 12.11 -2.87
N LEU A 256 14.67 11.68 -3.44
CA LEU A 256 15.27 10.38 -3.14
C LEU A 256 15.65 10.28 -1.66
N GLN A 257 16.24 11.33 -1.10
CA GLN A 257 16.58 11.40 0.33
C GLN A 257 15.32 11.30 1.20
N ARG A 258 14.25 12.01 0.84
CA ARG A 258 12.97 11.94 1.56
C ARG A 258 12.37 10.53 1.56
N ILE A 259 12.49 9.80 0.44
CA ILE A 259 12.05 8.41 0.34
C ILE A 259 12.93 7.49 1.18
N LYS A 260 14.26 7.67 1.16
CA LYS A 260 15.21 6.90 1.99
C LYS A 260 15.04 7.14 3.50
N GLU A 261 14.59 8.32 3.91
CA GLU A 261 14.23 8.58 5.31
C GLU A 261 12.99 7.81 5.75
N LEU A 262 12.06 7.60 4.83
CA LEU A 262 10.78 6.96 5.08
C LEU A 262 10.87 5.43 5.03
N VAL A 263 11.58 4.88 4.03
CA VAL A 263 11.64 3.44 3.77
C VAL A 263 12.74 2.80 4.64
N PRO A 264 12.42 1.85 5.54
CA PRO A 264 13.46 1.16 6.31
C PRO A 264 14.41 0.39 5.38
N TYR A 265 15.67 0.23 5.79
CA TYR A 265 16.66 -0.49 4.98
C TYR A 265 16.19 -1.92 4.72
N GLY A 266 16.43 -2.41 3.51
CA GLY A 266 15.96 -3.73 3.10
C GLY A 266 16.87 -4.41 2.08
N TRP A 267 16.64 -5.69 1.89
CA TRP A 267 17.39 -6.59 1.03
C TRP A 267 16.43 -7.45 0.23
N VAL A 268 16.79 -7.75 -1.01
CA VAL A 268 16.17 -8.85 -1.76
C VAL A 268 16.72 -10.15 -1.17
N VAL A 269 15.86 -11.12 -0.86
CA VAL A 269 16.28 -12.43 -0.32
C VAL A 269 16.72 -13.33 -1.47
N ASP A 270 17.81 -12.96 -2.12
CA ASP A 270 18.39 -13.67 -3.26
C ASP A 270 19.31 -14.81 -2.79
N PRO A 271 19.01 -16.08 -3.11
CA PRO A 271 19.79 -17.24 -2.66
C PRO A 271 21.12 -17.42 -3.40
N ILE A 272 21.44 -16.61 -4.41
CA ILE A 272 22.70 -16.71 -5.16
C ILE A 272 23.91 -16.60 -4.20
N PRO A 273 24.84 -17.58 -4.22
CA PRO A 273 26.02 -17.53 -3.36
C PRO A 273 26.89 -16.29 -3.60
N LEU A 274 27.26 -15.62 -2.51
CA LEU A 274 28.16 -14.47 -2.56
C LEU A 274 29.61 -14.93 -2.83
N PRO A 275 30.43 -14.11 -3.52
CA PRO A 275 31.87 -14.31 -3.58
C PRO A 275 32.49 -14.41 -2.17
N PRO A 276 33.61 -15.13 -1.96
CA PRO A 276 34.16 -15.39 -0.62
C PRO A 276 34.52 -14.15 0.22
N HIS A 277 34.70 -12.98 -0.42
CA HIS A 277 35.08 -11.72 0.22
C HIS A 277 33.91 -10.72 0.31
N ALA A 278 32.71 -11.09 -0.12
CA ALA A 278 31.53 -10.24 -0.09
C ALA A 278 30.66 -10.53 1.14
N SER A 279 29.86 -9.56 1.57
CA SER A 279 28.86 -9.74 2.64
C SER A 279 27.56 -9.03 2.27
N LEU A 280 26.46 -9.48 2.88
CA LEU A 280 25.20 -8.75 2.85
C LEU A 280 25.37 -7.45 3.66
N PRO A 281 25.20 -6.26 3.05
CA PRO A 281 25.49 -4.99 3.72
C PRO A 281 24.67 -4.80 5.00
N ARG A 282 25.31 -4.28 6.06
CA ARG A 282 24.75 -4.03 7.41
C ARG A 282 24.35 -5.26 8.22
N LEU A 283 24.20 -6.43 7.59
CA LEU A 283 24.04 -7.70 8.30
C LEU A 283 25.40 -8.34 8.59
N ASP A 284 26.41 -8.03 7.77
CA ASP A 284 27.77 -8.54 7.87
C ASP A 284 27.85 -10.08 7.89
N ILE A 285 26.96 -10.71 7.12
CA ILE A 285 26.88 -12.16 6.91
C ILE A 285 27.16 -12.53 5.46
N HIS A 286 27.61 -13.76 5.23
CA HIS A 286 27.95 -14.27 3.89
C HIS A 286 26.78 -14.98 3.20
N SER A 287 25.79 -15.47 3.95
CA SER A 287 24.63 -16.18 3.40
C SER A 287 23.38 -16.05 4.28
N TRP A 288 22.19 -16.29 3.71
CA TRP A 288 20.93 -16.24 4.44
C TRP A 288 20.83 -17.29 5.55
N GLN A 289 21.52 -18.43 5.42
CA GLN A 289 21.57 -19.46 6.47
C GLN A 289 22.19 -18.91 7.77
N GLN A 290 23.21 -18.04 7.67
CA GLN A 290 23.82 -17.41 8.85
C GLN A 290 22.84 -16.48 9.59
N LEU A 291 21.84 -15.93 8.89
CA LEU A 291 20.77 -15.14 9.51
C LEU A 291 19.88 -15.98 10.45
N GLY A 292 19.84 -17.31 10.23
CA GLY A 292 19.18 -18.27 11.11
C GLY A 292 19.84 -18.42 12.50
N ASP A 293 21.10 -18.02 12.62
CA ASP A 293 21.87 -18.08 13.87
C ASP A 293 21.74 -16.82 14.72
N PHE A 294 21.06 -15.79 14.20
CA PHE A 294 20.87 -14.53 14.92
C PHE A 294 20.01 -14.74 16.18
N SER A 295 20.42 -14.13 17.29
CA SER A 295 19.60 -14.08 18.50
C SER A 295 18.28 -13.34 18.25
N GLN A 296 17.27 -13.55 19.11
CA GLN A 296 16.00 -12.82 19.03
C GLN A 296 16.20 -11.29 19.02
N LYS A 297 17.20 -10.76 19.73
CA LYS A 297 17.53 -9.33 19.74
C LYS A 297 18.10 -8.84 18.40
N GLN A 298 18.86 -9.68 17.70
CA GLN A 298 19.43 -9.35 16.39
C GLN A 298 18.39 -9.48 15.26
N ARG A 299 17.40 -10.36 15.40
CA ARG A 299 16.33 -10.57 14.42
C ARG A 299 15.22 -9.50 14.48
N ARG A 300 15.57 -8.23 14.70
CA ARG A 300 14.66 -7.09 14.52
C ARG A 300 14.47 -6.77 13.03
N LEU A 301 13.95 -7.76 12.33
CA LEU A 301 13.81 -7.83 10.88
C LEU A 301 12.42 -8.35 10.53
N VAL A 302 11.94 -7.99 9.34
CA VAL A 302 10.66 -8.40 8.79
C VAL A 302 10.91 -9.05 7.44
N LEU A 303 10.59 -10.33 7.31
CA LEU A 303 10.56 -11.04 6.05
C LEU A 303 9.17 -10.89 5.45
N LYS A 304 9.10 -10.49 4.18
CA LYS A 304 7.85 -10.23 3.46
C LYS A 304 7.91 -10.93 2.11
N VAL A 305 6.84 -11.64 1.77
CA VAL A 305 6.58 -12.01 0.37
C VAL A 305 6.45 -10.73 -0.45
N SER A 306 7.02 -10.70 -1.66
CA SER A 306 6.78 -9.60 -2.58
C SER A 306 5.40 -9.73 -3.25
N GLY A 307 5.04 -8.76 -4.11
CA GLY A 307 3.72 -8.69 -4.75
C GLY A 307 3.41 -9.90 -5.63
N PHE A 308 2.23 -9.86 -6.28
CA PHE A 308 1.73 -10.94 -7.14
C PHE A 308 1.58 -12.30 -6.42
N SER A 309 0.97 -12.28 -5.23
CA SER A 309 0.72 -13.47 -4.42
C SER A 309 -0.52 -13.26 -3.54
N GLU A 310 -1.36 -14.28 -3.40
CA GLU A 310 -2.50 -14.29 -2.46
C GLU A 310 -2.04 -14.08 -1.00
N LEU A 311 -0.79 -14.44 -0.69
CA LEU A 311 -0.18 -14.25 0.63
C LEU A 311 0.27 -12.80 0.87
N ALA A 312 0.38 -11.99 -0.18
CA ALA A 312 0.83 -10.60 -0.09
C ALA A 312 -0.21 -9.66 0.57
N TRP A 313 -1.44 -10.15 0.76
CA TRP A 313 -2.54 -9.47 1.44
C TRP A 313 -2.76 -9.99 2.87
N GLY A 314 -3.25 -9.12 3.78
CA GLY A 314 -3.76 -9.55 5.09
C GLY A 314 -2.71 -9.93 6.14
N SER A 315 -1.44 -9.52 5.99
CA SER A 315 -0.31 -9.92 6.86
C SER A 315 0.02 -11.43 6.89
N ARG A 316 -0.50 -12.20 5.92
CA ARG A 316 -0.29 -13.65 5.79
C ARG A 316 1.14 -13.98 5.39
N GLY A 317 1.71 -13.24 4.43
CA GLY A 317 3.10 -13.39 3.98
C GLY A 317 4.13 -12.55 4.74
N VAL A 318 3.91 -12.30 6.04
CA VAL A 318 4.82 -11.47 6.85
C VAL A 318 5.27 -12.21 8.12
N VAL A 319 6.59 -12.37 8.24
CA VAL A 319 7.26 -12.98 9.40
C VAL A 319 8.16 -11.95 10.08
N ILE A 320 7.90 -11.69 11.38
CA ILE A 320 8.70 -10.76 12.19
C ILE A 320 9.69 -11.57 13.02
N GLY A 321 10.98 -11.48 12.72
CA GLY A 321 11.98 -12.45 13.19
C GLY A 321 12.17 -12.53 14.71
N HIS A 322 11.88 -11.46 15.44
CA HIS A 322 11.97 -11.43 16.91
C HIS A 322 10.66 -11.84 17.60
N ASP A 323 9.59 -12.07 16.83
CA ASP A 323 8.28 -12.48 17.33
C ASP A 323 7.98 -13.97 17.16
N VAL A 324 8.81 -14.66 16.39
CA VAL A 324 8.69 -16.10 16.12
C VAL A 324 9.83 -16.89 16.77
N SER A 325 9.66 -18.21 16.86
CA SER A 325 10.73 -19.10 17.34
C SER A 325 11.97 -19.06 16.43
N ARG A 326 13.07 -19.70 16.83
CA ARG A 326 14.22 -19.82 15.92
C ARG A 326 13.88 -20.75 14.76
N GLU A 327 13.19 -21.83 15.07
CA GLU A 327 12.77 -22.87 14.15
C GLU A 327 11.86 -22.28 13.07
N GLU A 328 10.81 -21.56 13.47
CA GLU A 328 9.89 -20.88 12.53
C GLU A 328 10.59 -19.86 11.64
N TRP A 329 11.58 -19.12 12.18
CA TRP A 329 12.33 -18.14 11.41
C TRP A 329 13.25 -18.79 10.36
N VAL A 330 13.95 -19.85 10.74
CA VAL A 330 14.83 -20.61 9.83
C VAL A 330 14.00 -21.24 8.72
N GLU A 331 12.86 -21.83 9.07
CA GLU A 331 11.92 -22.40 8.09
C GLU A 331 11.43 -21.34 7.09
N ALA A 332 11.00 -20.17 7.59
CA ALA A 332 10.56 -19.07 6.74
C ALA A 332 11.67 -18.55 5.80
N LEU A 333 12.91 -18.45 6.29
CA LEU A 333 14.06 -18.05 5.46
C LEU A 333 14.41 -19.10 4.40
N SER A 334 14.36 -20.40 4.75
CA SER A 334 14.60 -21.48 3.79
C SER A 334 13.55 -21.47 2.69
N ALA A 335 12.28 -21.38 3.06
CA ALA A 335 11.17 -21.30 2.12
C ALA A 335 11.28 -20.07 1.19
N ALA A 336 11.69 -18.92 1.72
CA ALA A 336 11.93 -17.72 0.92
C ALA A 336 13.07 -17.89 -0.10
N CYS A 337 14.16 -18.59 0.28
CA CYS A 337 15.27 -18.88 -0.63
C CYS A 337 14.89 -19.91 -1.69
N GLU A 338 14.19 -20.98 -1.30
CA GLU A 338 13.73 -22.05 -2.20
C GLU A 338 12.70 -21.56 -3.20
N GLY A 339 11.79 -20.67 -2.78
CA GLY A 339 10.74 -20.09 -3.62
C GLY A 339 11.17 -18.92 -4.50
N PHE A 340 12.43 -18.46 -4.41
CA PHE A 340 12.87 -17.18 -4.97
C PHE A 340 12.52 -16.97 -6.45
N GLU A 341 12.67 -17.99 -7.30
CA GLU A 341 12.44 -17.87 -8.75
C GLU A 341 10.98 -17.54 -9.10
N ASN A 342 10.03 -18.01 -8.28
CA ASN A 342 8.60 -17.86 -8.53
C ASN A 342 7.94 -16.83 -7.61
N GLN A 343 8.43 -16.69 -6.39
CA GLN A 343 7.84 -15.84 -5.36
C GLN A 343 8.95 -15.18 -4.53
N PRO A 344 9.57 -14.12 -5.07
CA PRO A 344 10.67 -13.45 -4.40
C PRO A 344 10.20 -12.80 -3.10
N HIS A 345 11.10 -12.80 -2.12
CA HIS A 345 10.89 -12.17 -0.82
C HIS A 345 11.84 -11.00 -0.62
N LEU A 346 11.44 -10.07 0.23
CA LEU A 346 12.33 -9.06 0.78
C LEU A 346 12.47 -9.22 2.29
N LEU A 347 13.64 -8.86 2.78
CA LEU A 347 13.92 -8.65 4.19
C LEU A 347 14.00 -7.15 4.44
N GLN A 348 13.46 -6.67 5.57
CA GLN A 348 13.49 -5.26 5.92
C GLN A 348 13.77 -5.06 7.41
N GLU A 349 14.48 -3.99 7.78
CA GLU A 349 14.62 -3.55 9.17
C GLU A 349 13.24 -3.35 9.81
N PHE A 350 13.04 -3.93 11.00
CA PHE A 350 11.82 -3.68 11.77
C PHE A 350 11.85 -2.27 12.35
N ARG A 351 10.76 -1.52 12.17
CA ARG A 351 10.54 -0.22 12.81
C ARG A 351 9.42 -0.32 13.82
N GLU A 352 9.68 0.19 15.02
CA GLU A 352 8.72 0.19 16.11
C GLU A 352 7.86 1.45 16.06
N ALA A 353 6.55 1.25 16.06
CA ALA A 353 5.62 2.38 16.18
C ALA A 353 5.55 2.85 17.64
N LYS A 354 5.54 4.18 17.83
CA LYS A 354 5.39 4.84 19.13
C LYS A 354 4.05 4.48 19.75
N LEU A 355 4.01 4.48 21.07
CA LEU A 355 2.78 4.29 21.82
C LEU A 355 2.03 5.60 21.92
N LEU A 356 0.71 5.51 21.76
CA LEU A 356 -0.21 6.61 21.97
C LEU A 356 -1.43 6.12 22.75
N GLU A 357 -2.21 7.08 23.24
CA GLU A 357 -3.51 6.81 23.84
C GLU A 357 -4.59 7.43 22.96
N HIS A 358 -5.67 6.68 22.74
CA HIS A 358 -6.79 7.14 21.94
C HIS A 358 -8.11 6.58 22.48
N PRO A 359 -9.17 7.39 22.57
CA PRO A 359 -10.44 6.91 23.06
C PRO A 359 -11.15 6.01 22.05
N TYR A 360 -12.03 5.15 22.56
CA TYR A 360 -12.96 4.36 21.75
C TYR A 360 -14.24 4.07 22.53
N PHE A 361 -15.29 3.70 21.80
CA PHE A 361 -16.50 3.17 22.40
C PHE A 361 -16.40 1.66 22.58
N ASP A 362 -16.53 1.22 23.82
CA ASP A 362 -16.59 -0.20 24.15
C ASP A 362 -17.85 -0.83 23.51
N PRO A 363 -17.72 -1.87 22.67
CA PRO A 363 -18.84 -2.39 21.89
C PRO A 363 -19.89 -3.12 22.74
N VAL A 364 -19.55 -3.51 23.97
CA VAL A 364 -20.46 -4.22 24.89
C VAL A 364 -21.24 -3.24 25.74
N THR A 365 -20.56 -2.23 26.29
CA THR A 365 -21.12 -1.31 27.28
C THR A 365 -21.51 0.04 26.70
N GLY A 366 -21.03 0.39 25.50
CA GLY A 366 -21.17 1.72 24.90
C GLY A 366 -20.35 2.81 25.62
N SER A 367 -19.59 2.46 26.66
CA SER A 367 -18.80 3.41 27.44
C SER A 367 -17.57 3.90 26.67
N ARG A 368 -17.19 5.17 26.87
CA ARG A 368 -15.91 5.71 26.38
C ARG A 368 -14.77 5.12 27.21
N LYS A 369 -13.84 4.42 26.57
CA LYS A 369 -12.61 3.88 27.16
C LYS A 369 -11.38 4.43 26.45
N MET A 370 -10.21 4.32 27.07
CA MET A 370 -8.93 4.67 26.46
C MET A 370 -8.19 3.41 26.05
N MET A 371 -7.68 3.39 24.82
CA MET A 371 -6.76 2.37 24.34
C MET A 371 -5.34 2.94 24.31
N ARG A 372 -4.41 2.26 24.98
CA ARG A 372 -2.99 2.44 24.74
C ARG A 372 -2.56 1.55 23.59
N GLY A 373 -2.13 2.14 22.48
CA GLY A 373 -1.94 1.45 21.22
C GLY A 373 -0.84 2.02 20.34
N ARG A 374 -0.68 1.41 19.17
CA ARG A 374 0.24 1.84 18.09
C ARG A 374 -0.58 2.18 16.85
N ALA A 375 -0.22 3.27 16.18
CA ALA A 375 -0.93 3.73 14.99
C ALA A 375 -0.17 3.47 13.69
N ARG A 376 -0.93 3.01 12.69
CA ARG A 376 -0.56 3.06 11.27
C ARG A 376 -1.44 4.09 10.58
N LEU A 377 -0.82 5.04 9.91
CA LEU A 377 -1.48 6.06 9.10
C LEU A 377 -1.47 5.64 7.63
N CYS A 378 -2.60 5.81 6.96
CA CYS A 378 -2.78 5.54 5.55
C CYS A 378 -3.29 6.84 4.88
N PRO A 379 -2.41 7.80 4.55
CA PRO A 379 -2.78 8.97 3.77
C PRO A 379 -3.08 8.58 2.32
N TYR A 380 -4.12 9.19 1.74
CA TYR A 380 -4.51 8.97 0.34
C TYR A 380 -4.15 10.20 -0.50
N TYR A 381 -3.23 10.02 -1.43
CA TYR A 381 -2.90 11.04 -2.41
C TYR A 381 -3.54 10.68 -3.76
N PHE A 382 -4.26 11.64 -4.32
CA PHE A 382 -4.92 11.51 -5.61
C PHE A 382 -4.14 12.29 -6.67
N VAL A 383 -3.95 11.66 -7.82
CA VAL A 383 -3.28 12.25 -8.98
C VAL A 383 -4.31 12.50 -10.08
N ASP A 384 -4.58 13.78 -10.35
CA ASP A 384 -5.53 14.21 -11.37
C ASP A 384 -5.00 13.94 -12.81
N GLU A 385 -5.80 14.27 -13.83
CA GLU A 385 -5.46 13.99 -15.23
C GLU A 385 -4.28 14.84 -15.72
N GLU A 386 -4.04 15.98 -15.09
CA GLU A 386 -2.93 16.90 -15.38
C GLU A 386 -1.65 16.53 -14.59
N GLY A 387 -1.75 15.59 -13.65
CA GLY A 387 -0.66 15.15 -12.79
C GLY A 387 -0.53 15.93 -11.49
N GLY A 388 -1.50 16.80 -11.16
CA GLY A 388 -1.61 17.46 -9.87
C GLY A 388 -1.87 16.45 -8.74
N ILE A 389 -1.28 16.68 -7.58
CA ILE A 389 -1.31 15.73 -6.45
C ILE A 389 -1.97 16.41 -5.24
N LYS A 390 -3.02 15.77 -4.70
CA LYS A 390 -3.74 16.27 -3.52
C LYS A 390 -3.83 15.19 -2.45
N LEU A 391 -3.52 15.53 -1.20
CA LEU A 391 -3.84 14.71 -0.03
C LEU A 391 -5.35 14.84 0.27
N GLY A 392 -6.11 13.78 0.04
CA GLY A 392 -7.57 13.81 0.21
C GLY A 392 -8.06 13.36 1.58
N GLY A 393 -7.26 12.60 2.32
CA GLY A 393 -7.63 12.11 3.66
C GLY A 393 -6.54 11.22 4.24
N CYS A 394 -6.65 10.90 5.53
CA CYS A 394 -5.70 10.02 6.20
C CYS A 394 -6.42 9.13 7.21
N LEU A 395 -6.53 7.84 6.90
CA LEU A 395 -7.05 6.83 7.83
C LEU A 395 -6.00 6.54 8.90
N ALA A 396 -6.43 6.39 10.14
CA ALA A 396 -5.63 5.91 11.24
C ALA A 396 -6.19 4.57 11.73
N ALA A 397 -5.35 3.54 11.71
CA ALA A 397 -5.63 2.26 12.35
C ALA A 397 -4.79 2.16 13.63
N ILE A 398 -5.45 2.12 14.78
CA ILE A 398 -4.81 2.06 16.10
C ILE A 398 -5.08 0.69 16.68
N VAL A 399 -4.02 -0.08 16.91
CA VAL A 399 -4.11 -1.42 17.52
C VAL A 399 -3.61 -1.41 18.95
N PRO A 400 -4.16 -2.27 19.84
CA PRO A 400 -3.68 -2.40 21.21
C PRO A 400 -2.17 -2.67 21.30
N ALA A 401 -1.51 -2.13 22.33
CA ALA A 401 -0.05 -2.19 22.48
C ALA A 401 0.53 -3.61 22.63
N ASP A 402 -0.28 -4.58 23.05
CA ASP A 402 0.07 -6.00 23.13
C ASP A 402 0.01 -6.69 21.74
N LYS A 403 -0.69 -6.09 20.77
CA LYS A 403 -0.67 -6.53 19.37
C LYS A 403 0.58 -6.00 18.67
N LYS A 404 1.26 -6.91 17.98
CA LYS A 404 2.54 -6.64 17.32
C LYS A 404 2.43 -6.38 15.82
N LYS A 405 1.45 -6.99 15.15
CA LYS A 405 1.07 -6.67 13.76
C LYS A 405 0.03 -5.54 13.79
N ILE A 406 0.09 -4.59 12.84
CA ILE A 406 -0.89 -3.50 12.72
C ILE A 406 -1.65 -3.67 11.39
N HIS A 407 -2.53 -4.68 11.32
CA HIS A 407 -3.39 -4.92 10.16
C HIS A 407 -4.64 -5.73 10.52
N GLY A 408 -5.79 -5.38 9.95
CA GLY A 408 -6.97 -6.24 9.83
C GLY A 408 -7.55 -6.81 11.14
N MET A 409 -7.63 -6.04 12.23
CA MET A 409 -8.07 -6.55 13.53
C MET A 409 -9.45 -6.04 13.94
N ARG A 410 -10.27 -6.94 14.51
CA ARG A 410 -11.52 -6.63 15.22
C ARG A 410 -11.29 -5.71 16.43
N ASP A 411 -10.09 -5.72 16.99
CA ASP A 411 -9.76 -4.89 18.15
C ASP A 411 -9.11 -3.55 17.76
N ALA A 412 -9.02 -3.23 16.47
CA ALA A 412 -8.43 -1.96 16.03
C ALA A 412 -9.47 -0.84 16.08
N ILE A 413 -9.04 0.35 16.50
CA ILE A 413 -9.79 1.58 16.25
C ILE A 413 -9.51 2.01 14.83
N LEU A 414 -10.55 2.23 14.03
CA LEU A 414 -10.44 2.96 12.77
C LEU A 414 -11.03 4.35 12.94
N THR A 415 -10.21 5.36 12.67
CA THR A 415 -10.61 6.77 12.70
C THR A 415 -9.86 7.52 11.61
N VAL A 416 -10.09 8.82 11.47
CA VAL A 416 -9.35 9.69 10.55
C VAL A 416 -8.40 10.60 11.33
N CYS A 417 -7.51 11.30 10.63
CA CYS A 417 -6.58 12.24 11.27
C CYS A 417 -7.13 13.67 11.26
N GLU A 418 -6.93 14.40 12.36
CA GLU A 418 -7.18 15.83 12.43
C GLU A 418 -5.89 16.65 12.53
N VAL A 419 -6.00 17.91 12.10
CA VAL A 419 -4.94 18.91 12.22
C VAL A 419 -4.95 19.48 13.63
N GLY A 420 -3.93 19.10 14.40
CA GLY A 420 -3.69 19.64 15.72
C GLY A 420 -3.47 21.15 15.70
N GLU A 421 -3.65 21.78 16.87
CA GLU A 421 -3.37 23.20 17.06
C GLU A 421 -1.87 23.50 17.13
#